data_AF-A0AAU5YA09-F1
#
_entry.id   AF-A0AAU5YA09-F1
#
_cell.length_a   1.000
_cell.length_b   1.000
_cell.length_c   1.000
_cell.angle_alpha   90.00
_cell.angle_beta   90.00
_cell.angle_gamma   90.00
#
_symmetry.space_group_name_H-M   'P 1'
#
loop_
_entity.id
_entity.type
_entity.pdbx_description
1 polymer ?
#
loop_
_entity_poly.entity_id
_entity_poly.type
_entity_poly.pdbx_seq_one_letter_code
_entity_poly.pdbx_strand_id
1 'polypeptide(L)'
;MRNIRRTPLALLAGATALVALAACDSKGDAAGAAAAGGPIKVSASDTACDVSATTANAGNLTFEITNEGTKVTEFYLYAEGDRIMGEVENIAPGLNRRLIVEVADAGKYQTACKPGMAGTGIRGEFTVTGGAPQQGDANAQKAQATKSYDDYIANNTAALEEETAKFVDLVKAGKADEAKAAYARTRVYYERIEPVAEKFGELDPAIDVREADLEQGQQFTGFHRLEKDLFKTGLQADSPQIADKLLTDVKDLVAKTKTLQLTALDLANGAKGLLDEVATHKITGEEETFSHTDLWDFQANVDGSKGAITSLRPILQAKDPALVSTLDKEFANVQGLLDKQRAGDGFKLYTDLSQDQVKEFASAVDALSEPLSKVAEVVSK
;
A
#
# COMPACT_ATOMS: atom_id res chain seq x y z
N MET A 1 -60.23 -27.42 -54.35
CA MET A 1 -60.38 -28.76 -53.76
C MET A 1 -59.01 -29.44 -53.70
N ARG A 2 -58.59 -29.82 -52.48
CA ARG A 2 -57.58 -30.84 -52.06
C ARG A 2 -56.15 -30.89 -52.67
N ASN A 3 -55.20 -30.44 -51.84
CA ASN A 3 -54.00 -31.10 -51.29
C ASN A 3 -52.90 -31.76 -52.17
N ILE A 4 -51.86 -30.94 -52.42
CA ILE A 4 -50.41 -31.07 -52.09
C ILE A 4 -50.06 -32.11 -50.98
N ARG A 5 -48.93 -32.83 -50.91
CA ARG A 5 -47.72 -33.10 -51.73
C ARG A 5 -47.05 -34.39 -51.20
N ARG A 6 -46.20 -34.97 -52.05
CA ARG A 6 -45.38 -36.19 -51.87
C ARG A 6 -44.17 -35.98 -50.94
N THR A 7 -43.73 -37.05 -50.26
CA THR A 7 -42.40 -37.21 -49.65
C THR A 7 -41.76 -38.54 -50.11
N PRO A 8 -40.47 -38.55 -50.47
CA PRO A 8 -39.69 -39.78 -50.47
C PRO A 8 -38.33 -39.67 -49.73
N LEU A 9 -37.87 -40.87 -49.31
CA LEU A 9 -36.48 -41.34 -49.08
C LEU A 9 -35.55 -40.66 -48.07
N ALA A 10 -34.91 -41.46 -47.20
CA ALA A 10 -33.46 -41.74 -47.28
C ALA A 10 -32.99 -42.76 -46.21
N LEU A 11 -32.21 -43.75 -46.65
CA LEU A 11 -31.21 -44.50 -45.87
C LEU A 11 -29.86 -43.77 -46.01
N LEU A 12 -29.02 -43.75 -44.97
CA LEU A 12 -27.61 -44.20 -45.00
C LEU A 12 -26.96 -44.06 -43.61
N ALA A 13 -26.19 -45.08 -43.23
CA ALA A 13 -25.37 -45.13 -42.02
C ALA A 13 -24.04 -44.39 -42.22
N GLY A 14 -23.56 -43.71 -41.17
CA GLY A 14 -22.23 -43.08 -41.13
C GLY A 14 -21.62 -43.24 -39.74
N ALA A 15 -20.48 -43.91 -39.68
CA ALA A 15 -19.67 -44.11 -38.48
C ALA A 15 -18.86 -42.84 -38.15
N THR A 16 -18.88 -42.40 -36.89
CA THR A 16 -18.01 -41.33 -36.37
C THR A 16 -16.97 -41.91 -35.42
N ALA A 17 -15.70 -41.70 -35.76
CA ALA A 17 -14.53 -42.10 -34.98
C ALA A 17 -14.34 -41.17 -33.77
N LEU A 18 -14.15 -41.77 -32.59
CA LEU A 18 -13.69 -41.12 -31.37
C LEU A 18 -12.17 -40.94 -31.44
N VAL A 19 -11.71 -39.69 -31.51
CA VAL A 19 -10.29 -39.35 -31.32
C VAL A 19 -10.10 -38.98 -29.84
N ALA A 20 -9.51 -39.90 -29.08
CA ALA A 20 -8.98 -39.60 -27.76
C ALA A 20 -7.59 -38.96 -27.92
N LEU A 21 -7.45 -37.69 -27.56
CA LEU A 21 -6.13 -37.07 -27.38
C LEU A 21 -5.67 -37.32 -25.94
N ALA A 22 -4.67 -38.21 -25.80
CA ALA A 22 -3.85 -38.33 -24.62
C ALA A 22 -2.92 -37.11 -24.53
N ALA A 23 -3.00 -36.35 -23.45
CA ALA A 23 -1.99 -35.34 -23.13
C ALA A 23 -0.87 -36.02 -22.33
N CYS A 24 0.29 -36.17 -22.96
CA CYS A 24 1.51 -36.60 -22.31
C CYS A 24 2.16 -35.44 -21.56
N ASP A 25 2.52 -35.74 -20.32
CA ASP A 25 3.44 -35.03 -19.44
C ASP A 25 4.83 -34.90 -20.09
N SER A 26 5.38 -33.69 -20.13
CA SER A 26 6.77 -33.39 -20.49
C SER A 26 7.15 -32.02 -19.94
N LYS A 27 7.94 -32.03 -18.86
CA LYS A 27 8.72 -30.89 -18.36
C LYS A 27 9.49 -30.21 -19.50
N GLY A 28 9.26 -28.91 -19.66
CA GLY A 28 10.01 -28.03 -20.53
C GLY A 28 9.73 -26.57 -20.18
N ASP A 29 10.76 -25.89 -19.69
CA ASP A 29 10.76 -24.46 -19.39
C ASP A 29 10.40 -23.63 -20.61
N ALA A 30 9.24 -22.97 -20.55
CA ALA A 30 8.91 -21.82 -21.38
C ALA A 30 7.91 -20.96 -20.61
N ALA A 31 8.39 -19.85 -20.04
CA ALA A 31 7.54 -18.76 -19.60
C ALA A 31 6.76 -18.24 -20.83
N GLY A 32 5.50 -18.65 -20.94
CA GLY A 32 4.61 -18.21 -22.00
C GLY A 32 4.19 -16.76 -21.75
N ALA A 33 4.29 -15.93 -22.78
CA ALA A 33 3.68 -14.60 -22.77
C ALA A 33 2.16 -14.76 -22.53
N ALA A 34 1.66 -14.17 -21.44
CA ALA A 34 0.22 -14.07 -21.24
C ALA A 34 -0.36 -13.16 -22.34
N ALA A 35 -1.06 -13.76 -23.29
CA ALA A 35 -1.88 -13.01 -24.23
C ALA A 35 -3.08 -12.41 -23.48
N ALA A 36 -3.28 -11.10 -23.68
CA ALA A 36 -4.38 -10.22 -23.28
C ALA A 36 -5.54 -10.82 -22.44
N GLY A 37 -5.67 -10.37 -21.19
CA GLY A 37 -6.97 -10.13 -20.56
C GLY A 37 -7.25 -10.78 -19.19
N GLY A 38 -6.33 -11.57 -18.64
CA GLY A 38 -6.48 -12.18 -17.31
C GLY A 38 -5.49 -11.64 -16.28
N PRO A 39 -5.77 -11.80 -14.97
CA PRO A 39 -4.81 -11.49 -13.92
C PRO A 39 -3.57 -12.39 -14.02
N ILE A 40 -2.40 -11.81 -13.73
CA ILE A 40 -1.13 -12.52 -13.56
C ILE A 40 -1.17 -13.17 -12.18
N LYS A 41 -1.10 -14.50 -12.11
CA LYS A 41 -1.13 -15.20 -10.82
C LYS A 41 0.24 -15.19 -10.18
N VAL A 42 0.27 -15.04 -8.86
CA VAL A 42 1.47 -15.07 -8.04
C VAL A 42 1.25 -16.08 -6.92
N SER A 43 2.03 -17.16 -6.90
CA SER A 43 2.11 -18.08 -5.77
C SER A 43 3.30 -17.70 -4.91
N ALA A 44 3.04 -17.06 -3.77
CA ALA A 44 4.05 -16.64 -2.81
C ALA A 44 4.24 -17.73 -1.75
N SER A 45 5.49 -18.11 -1.48
CA SER A 45 5.84 -19.02 -0.39
C SER A 45 7.01 -18.46 0.41
N ASP A 46 7.42 -19.16 1.48
CA ASP A 46 8.55 -18.73 2.32
C ASP A 46 9.89 -18.68 1.56
N THR A 47 9.98 -19.31 0.37
CA THR A 47 11.24 -19.45 -0.39
C THR A 47 11.12 -19.22 -1.90
N ALA A 48 9.91 -19.03 -2.44
CA ALA A 48 9.66 -18.79 -3.86
C ALA A 48 8.58 -17.71 -4.07
N CYS A 49 8.67 -17.01 -5.20
CA CYS A 49 7.69 -16.05 -5.69
C CYS A 49 7.37 -16.37 -7.14
N ASP A 50 6.47 -17.32 -7.36
CA ASP A 50 6.20 -17.87 -8.70
C ASP A 50 5.14 -17.03 -9.42
N VAL A 51 5.56 -16.33 -10.47
CA VAL A 51 4.70 -15.46 -11.28
C VAL A 51 4.33 -16.18 -12.58
N SER A 52 3.03 -16.27 -12.89
CA SER A 52 2.53 -17.06 -14.03
C SER A 52 2.92 -16.49 -15.40
N ALA A 53 3.37 -15.23 -15.46
CA ALA A 53 3.90 -14.58 -16.65
C ALA A 53 4.93 -13.52 -16.23
N THR A 54 6.07 -13.48 -16.90
CA THR A 54 7.14 -12.49 -16.66
C THR A 54 7.13 -11.35 -17.67
N THR A 55 6.10 -11.28 -18.52
CA THR A 55 5.91 -10.19 -19.47
C THR A 55 4.44 -9.79 -19.59
N ALA A 56 4.19 -8.49 -19.75
CA ALA A 56 2.87 -7.94 -20.03
C ALA A 56 2.94 -6.71 -20.95
N ASN A 57 1.81 -6.29 -21.52
CA ASN A 57 1.71 -5.02 -22.22
C ASN A 57 1.54 -3.86 -21.23
N ALA A 58 2.06 -2.69 -21.57
CA ALA A 58 1.80 -1.46 -20.83
C ALA A 58 0.29 -1.19 -20.69
N GLY A 59 -0.12 -0.67 -19.53
CA GLY A 59 -1.49 -0.46 -19.12
C GLY A 59 -1.72 -0.85 -17.66
N ASN A 60 -2.97 -1.15 -17.30
CA ASN A 60 -3.30 -1.65 -15.97
C ASN A 60 -2.94 -3.14 -15.87
N LEU A 61 -1.94 -3.46 -15.06
CA LEU A 61 -1.54 -4.81 -14.75
C LEU A 61 -2.26 -5.27 -13.48
N THR A 62 -2.85 -6.45 -13.52
CA THR A 62 -3.49 -7.07 -12.35
C THR A 62 -2.69 -8.28 -11.93
N PHE A 63 -2.27 -8.31 -10.66
CA PHE A 63 -1.66 -9.47 -10.03
C PHE A 63 -2.66 -10.07 -9.03
N GLU A 64 -2.86 -11.38 -9.08
CA GLU A 64 -3.61 -12.14 -8.08
C GLU A 64 -2.64 -12.98 -7.26
N ILE A 65 -2.46 -12.59 -6.01
CA ILE A 65 -1.46 -13.13 -5.11
C ILE A 65 -2.12 -14.09 -4.14
N THR A 66 -1.59 -15.30 -4.08
CA THR A 66 -1.93 -16.32 -3.09
C THR A 66 -0.71 -16.56 -2.20
N ASN A 67 -0.88 -16.40 -0.88
CA ASN A 67 0.16 -16.81 0.05
C ASN A 67 0.00 -18.30 0.41
N GLU A 68 0.87 -19.13 -0.14
CA GLU A 68 0.99 -20.56 0.12
C GLU A 68 2.05 -20.88 1.19
N GLY A 69 2.75 -19.85 1.69
CA GLY A 69 3.75 -19.95 2.74
C GLY A 69 3.18 -20.06 4.15
N THR A 70 4.08 -20.03 5.13
CA THR A 70 3.73 -20.07 6.56
C THR A 70 3.87 -18.73 7.26
N LYS A 71 4.55 -17.77 6.62
CA LYS A 71 4.70 -16.39 7.11
C LYS A 71 3.69 -15.46 6.45
N VAL A 72 3.37 -14.35 7.11
CA VAL A 72 2.77 -13.19 6.43
C VAL A 72 3.75 -12.75 5.34
N THR A 73 3.26 -12.42 4.16
CA THR A 73 4.08 -11.93 3.04
C THR A 73 3.49 -10.66 2.46
N GLU A 74 4.30 -9.95 1.71
CA GLU A 74 3.88 -8.84 0.84
C GLU A 74 4.20 -9.20 -0.61
N PHE A 75 3.62 -8.45 -1.55
CA PHE A 75 3.97 -8.51 -2.96
C PHE A 75 4.18 -7.11 -3.55
N TYR A 76 5.28 -6.92 -4.27
CA TYR A 76 5.66 -5.65 -4.86
C TYR A 76 5.87 -5.78 -6.37
N LEU A 77 5.56 -4.71 -7.10
CA LEU A 77 6.13 -4.42 -8.41
C LEU A 77 7.07 -3.22 -8.31
N TYR A 78 8.34 -3.42 -8.64
CA TYR A 78 9.38 -2.39 -8.66
C TYR A 78 9.72 -1.97 -10.09
N ALA A 79 9.97 -0.68 -10.27
CA ALA A 79 10.69 -0.13 -11.43
C ALA A 79 12.20 -0.02 -11.14
N GLU A 80 12.95 0.53 -12.10
CA GLU A 80 14.37 0.80 -11.95
C GLU A 80 14.67 1.66 -10.70
N GLY A 81 15.76 1.34 -10.01
CA GLY A 81 16.20 2.04 -8.80
C GLY A 81 15.33 1.78 -7.57
N ASP A 82 14.74 0.58 -7.46
CA ASP A 82 13.89 0.15 -6.34
C ASP A 82 12.63 1.00 -6.11
N ARG A 83 12.23 1.77 -7.12
CA ARG A 83 11.00 2.57 -7.05
C ARG A 83 9.77 1.66 -7.07
N ILE A 84 8.95 1.75 -6.03
CA ILE A 84 7.72 0.98 -5.89
C ILE A 84 6.64 1.51 -6.85
N MET A 85 6.23 0.66 -7.80
CA MET A 85 5.07 0.92 -8.67
C MET A 85 3.75 0.62 -7.96
N GLY A 86 3.76 -0.33 -7.04
CA GLY A 86 2.65 -0.65 -6.15
C GLY A 86 2.95 -1.92 -5.37
N GLU A 87 2.36 -2.02 -4.18
CA GLU A 87 2.40 -3.24 -3.39
C GLU A 87 1.04 -3.64 -2.84
N VAL A 88 1.00 -4.87 -2.34
CA VAL A 88 -0.01 -5.31 -1.39
C VAL A 88 0.70 -5.97 -0.23
N GLU A 89 0.33 -5.52 0.96
CA GLU A 89 0.97 -5.95 2.18
C GLU A 89 0.10 -6.88 3.00
N ASN A 90 0.68 -7.44 4.07
CA ASN A 90 -0.04 -8.18 5.09
C ASN A 90 -0.89 -9.36 4.55
N ILE A 91 -0.36 -10.07 3.56
CA ILE A 91 -1.00 -11.25 2.98
C ILE A 91 -0.73 -12.43 3.92
N ALA A 92 -1.64 -12.69 4.86
CA ALA A 92 -1.50 -13.81 5.80
C ALA A 92 -1.54 -15.18 5.08
N PRO A 93 -0.97 -16.25 5.69
CA PRO A 93 -1.00 -17.59 5.13
C PRO A 93 -2.40 -18.06 4.70
N GLY A 94 -2.50 -18.59 3.48
CA GLY A 94 -3.75 -19.07 2.88
C GLY A 94 -4.68 -17.97 2.35
N LEU A 95 -4.32 -16.69 2.49
CA LEU A 95 -5.11 -15.59 1.95
C LEU A 95 -4.76 -15.30 0.49
N ASN A 96 -5.75 -14.72 -0.19
CA ASN A 96 -5.60 -14.15 -1.52
C ASN A 96 -5.74 -12.63 -1.44
N ARG A 97 -4.94 -11.93 -2.25
CA ARG A 97 -5.07 -10.49 -2.48
C ARG A 97 -4.86 -10.17 -3.95
N ARG A 98 -5.23 -8.95 -4.34
CA ARG A 98 -5.10 -8.46 -5.70
C ARG A 98 -4.38 -7.12 -5.69
N LEU A 99 -3.37 -6.96 -6.53
CA LEU A 99 -2.75 -5.68 -6.86
C LEU A 99 -3.20 -5.27 -8.27
N ILE A 100 -3.65 -4.02 -8.43
CA ILE A 100 -3.84 -3.42 -9.76
C ILE A 100 -2.94 -2.18 -9.83
N VAL A 101 -2.06 -2.15 -10.82
CA VAL A 101 -1.05 -1.10 -11.00
C VAL A 101 -1.05 -0.58 -12.43
N GLU A 102 -1.01 0.73 -12.59
CA GLU A 102 -0.86 1.38 -13.90
C GLU A 102 0.62 1.42 -14.29
N VAL A 103 0.98 0.78 -15.39
CA VAL A 103 2.35 0.78 -15.92
C VAL A 103 2.34 1.31 -17.35
N ALA A 104 2.61 2.61 -17.49
CA ALA A 104 2.52 3.30 -18.77
C ALA A 104 3.70 3.01 -19.72
N ASP A 105 4.88 2.81 -19.14
CA ASP A 105 6.13 2.70 -19.88
C ASP A 105 6.53 1.24 -20.13
N ALA A 106 7.01 0.96 -21.34
CA ALA A 106 7.75 -0.26 -21.59
C ALA A 106 9.11 -0.20 -20.88
N GLY A 107 9.55 -1.35 -20.36
CA GLY A 107 10.81 -1.40 -19.64
C GLY A 107 10.98 -2.67 -18.83
N LYS A 108 12.06 -2.66 -18.04
CA LYS A 108 12.36 -3.69 -17.06
C LYS A 108 11.81 -3.28 -15.70
N TYR A 109 11.18 -4.26 -15.05
CA TYR A 109 10.59 -4.18 -13.74
C TYR A 109 11.00 -5.42 -12.95
N GLN A 110 10.70 -5.45 -11.66
CA GLN A 110 10.90 -6.62 -10.83
C GLN A 110 9.65 -6.90 -9.99
N THR A 111 9.23 -8.15 -9.95
CA THR A 111 8.26 -8.61 -8.94
C THR A 111 9.01 -9.08 -7.72
N ALA A 112 8.44 -8.90 -6.53
CA ALA A 112 9.02 -9.45 -5.30
C ALA A 112 7.94 -9.97 -4.36
N CYS A 113 8.18 -11.11 -3.73
CA CYS A 113 7.44 -11.55 -2.55
C CYS A 113 8.35 -11.39 -1.33
N LYS A 114 7.88 -10.78 -0.25
CA LYS A 114 8.66 -10.58 0.99
C LYS A 114 8.11 -11.41 2.15
N PRO A 115 8.47 -12.70 2.27
CA PRO A 115 7.99 -13.54 3.36
C PRO A 115 8.59 -13.10 4.70
N GLY A 116 7.73 -12.71 5.63
CA GLY A 116 8.10 -12.11 6.90
C GLY A 116 8.29 -10.60 6.88
N MET A 117 7.88 -9.92 5.80
CA MET A 117 7.81 -8.44 5.73
C MET A 117 9.15 -7.74 5.98
N ALA A 118 10.25 -8.40 5.62
CA ALA A 118 11.60 -7.94 5.89
C ALA A 118 12.54 -8.24 4.73
N GLY A 119 13.57 -7.41 4.59
CA GLY A 119 14.60 -7.55 3.55
C GLY A 119 14.11 -7.19 2.14
N THR A 120 14.94 -7.52 1.15
CA THR A 120 14.72 -7.17 -0.25
C THR A 120 13.74 -8.09 -0.99
N GLY A 121 13.29 -9.16 -0.34
CA GLY A 121 12.35 -10.16 -0.88
C GLY A 121 12.95 -11.14 -1.89
N ILE A 122 12.13 -12.11 -2.28
CA ILE A 122 12.40 -13.06 -3.36
C ILE A 122 12.01 -12.37 -4.68
N ARG A 123 13.01 -11.92 -5.44
CA ARG A 123 12.81 -11.10 -6.64
C ARG A 123 12.84 -11.91 -7.94
N GLY A 124 12.03 -11.48 -8.91
CA GLY A 124 12.00 -11.99 -10.27
C GLY A 124 11.98 -10.86 -11.30
N GLU A 125 12.59 -11.08 -12.46
CA GLU A 125 12.54 -10.13 -13.58
C GLU A 125 11.13 -10.08 -14.20
N PHE A 126 10.67 -8.88 -14.53
CA PHE A 126 9.39 -8.66 -15.21
C PHE A 126 9.57 -7.64 -16.33
N THR A 127 9.00 -7.89 -17.51
CA THR A 127 9.17 -7.01 -18.68
C THR A 127 7.83 -6.46 -19.17
N VAL A 128 7.72 -5.14 -19.25
CA VAL A 128 6.57 -4.49 -19.85
C VAL A 128 6.90 -4.07 -21.28
N THR A 129 6.01 -4.38 -22.21
CA THR A 129 6.16 -4.10 -23.65
C THR A 129 5.05 -3.20 -24.19
N GLY A 130 5.30 -2.54 -25.32
CA GLY A 130 4.32 -1.63 -25.93
C GLY A 130 4.18 -0.29 -25.20
N GLY A 131 3.14 0.48 -25.52
CA GLY A 131 2.82 1.73 -24.84
C GLY A 131 1.36 1.75 -24.43
N ALA A 132 1.05 2.33 -23.28
CA ALA A 132 -0.33 2.40 -22.81
C ALA A 132 -1.21 3.24 -23.77
N PRO A 133 -2.39 2.74 -24.17
CA PRO A 133 -3.31 3.51 -25.00
C PRO A 133 -3.84 4.74 -24.25
N GLN A 134 -3.98 5.89 -24.92
CA GLN A 134 -4.58 7.09 -24.34
C GLN A 134 -6.09 6.88 -24.09
N GLN A 135 -6.54 6.95 -22.82
CA GLN A 135 -7.93 6.72 -22.41
C GLN A 135 -8.71 8.02 -22.08
N GLY A 136 -9.26 8.73 -23.09
CA GLY A 136 -10.39 9.70 -23.01
C GLY A 136 -10.74 10.47 -21.71
N ASP A 137 -12.04 10.72 -21.46
CA ASP A 137 -12.56 11.53 -20.33
C ASP A 137 -12.26 10.93 -18.94
N ALA A 138 -12.10 9.61 -18.86
CA ALA A 138 -11.65 8.93 -17.63
C ALA A 138 -10.26 9.42 -17.19
N ASN A 139 -9.38 9.74 -18.15
CA ASN A 139 -8.09 10.36 -17.82
C ASN A 139 -8.24 11.76 -17.25
N ALA A 140 -9.26 12.54 -17.62
CA ALA A 140 -9.47 13.87 -17.06
C ALA A 140 -9.88 13.81 -15.58
N GLN A 141 -10.78 12.89 -15.21
CA GLN A 141 -11.14 12.70 -13.79
C GLN A 141 -9.97 12.13 -12.97
N LYS A 142 -9.19 11.19 -13.53
CA LYS A 142 -7.98 10.67 -12.90
C LYS A 142 -6.91 11.75 -12.72
N ALA A 143 -6.71 12.61 -13.72
CA ALA A 143 -5.81 13.76 -13.64
C ALA A 143 -6.25 14.78 -12.58
N GLN A 144 -7.56 15.03 -12.45
CA GLN A 144 -8.08 15.90 -11.41
C GLN A 144 -7.92 15.30 -10.01
N ALA A 145 -8.12 13.99 -9.86
CA ALA A 145 -7.94 13.28 -8.59
C ALA A 145 -6.46 13.31 -8.15
N THR A 146 -5.55 12.97 -9.05
CA THR A 146 -4.09 13.01 -8.79
C THR A 146 -3.64 14.41 -8.46
N LYS A 147 -4.04 15.44 -9.24
CA LYS A 147 -3.75 16.83 -8.88
C LYS A 147 -4.26 17.20 -7.48
N SER A 148 -5.50 16.85 -7.15
CA SER A 148 -6.07 17.16 -5.83
C SER A 148 -5.28 16.50 -4.70
N TYR A 149 -4.73 15.32 -4.95
CA TYR A 149 -3.91 14.60 -3.99
C TYR A 149 -2.49 15.16 -3.92
N ASP A 150 -1.90 15.61 -5.04
CA ASP A 150 -0.62 16.34 -5.04
C ASP A 150 -0.70 17.59 -4.15
N ASP A 151 -1.82 18.33 -4.21
CA ASP A 151 -2.07 19.47 -3.31
C ASP A 151 -2.15 19.02 -1.83
N TYR A 152 -2.73 17.84 -1.55
CA TYR A 152 -2.76 17.24 -0.20
C TYR A 152 -1.37 16.84 0.30
N ILE A 153 -0.57 16.19 -0.54
CA ILE A 153 0.82 15.82 -0.25
C ILE A 153 1.68 17.06 -0.04
N ALA A 154 1.55 18.08 -0.89
CA ALA A 154 2.29 19.33 -0.76
C ALA A 154 2.02 20.03 0.58
N ASN A 155 0.75 20.04 1.04
CA ASN A 155 0.39 20.62 2.33
C ASN A 155 0.96 19.82 3.51
N ASN A 156 0.86 18.48 3.49
CA ASN A 156 1.40 17.65 4.57
C ASN A 156 2.93 17.68 4.62
N THR A 157 3.61 17.60 3.47
CA THR A 157 5.08 17.68 3.41
C THR A 157 5.61 19.05 3.85
N ALA A 158 4.93 20.15 3.50
CA ALA A 158 5.29 21.49 3.99
C ALA A 158 5.15 21.59 5.52
N ALA A 159 4.05 21.08 6.08
CA ALA A 159 3.85 21.05 7.52
C ALA A 159 4.84 20.11 8.24
N LEU A 160 5.14 18.95 7.65
CA LEU A 160 6.15 18.02 8.15
C LEU A 160 7.52 18.70 8.24
N GLU A 161 7.97 19.40 7.19
CA GLU A 161 9.25 20.11 7.21
C GLU A 161 9.28 21.19 8.30
N GLU A 162 8.21 21.98 8.41
CA GLU A 162 8.10 23.05 9.40
C GLU A 162 8.12 22.51 10.84
N GLU A 163 7.28 21.52 11.15
CA GLU A 163 7.18 20.94 12.50
C GLU A 163 8.43 20.12 12.85
N THR A 164 9.03 19.43 11.88
CA THR A 164 10.31 18.74 12.09
C THR A 164 11.42 19.74 12.44
N ALA A 165 11.48 20.89 11.77
CA ALA A 165 12.46 21.92 12.12
C ALA A 165 12.29 22.42 13.56
N LYS A 166 11.04 22.65 14.00
CA LYS A 166 10.74 23.02 15.40
C LYS A 166 11.12 21.92 16.39
N PHE A 167 10.79 20.66 16.08
CA PHE A 167 11.16 19.51 16.90
C PHE A 167 12.69 19.36 17.04
N VAL A 168 13.41 19.49 15.94
CA VAL A 168 14.88 19.42 15.91
C VAL A 168 15.51 20.53 16.75
N ASP A 169 15.00 21.76 16.69
CA ASP A 169 15.48 22.85 17.54
C ASP A 169 15.31 22.54 19.04
N LEU A 170 14.20 21.89 19.44
CA LEU A 170 13.96 21.47 20.83
C LEU A 170 14.95 20.40 21.28
N VAL A 171 15.21 19.39 20.43
CA VAL A 171 16.19 18.33 20.71
C VAL A 171 17.58 18.93 20.88
N LYS A 172 18.00 19.81 19.96
CA LYS A 172 19.32 20.45 19.99
C LYS A 172 19.51 21.40 21.19
N ALA A 173 18.44 22.03 21.64
CA ALA A 173 18.44 22.86 22.85
C ALA A 173 18.39 22.04 24.15
N GLY A 174 18.31 20.70 24.08
CA GLY A 174 18.19 19.84 25.26
C GLY A 174 16.84 19.95 25.98
N LYS A 175 15.81 20.49 25.32
CA LYS A 175 14.48 20.72 25.89
C LYS A 175 13.62 19.45 25.80
N ALA A 176 14.03 18.42 26.52
CA ALA A 176 13.46 17.08 26.41
C ALA A 176 11.92 17.04 26.60
N ASP A 177 11.37 17.74 27.59
CA ASP A 177 9.93 17.72 27.84
C ASP A 177 9.12 18.41 26.73
N GLU A 178 9.63 19.53 26.19
CA GLU A 178 9.02 20.21 25.05
C GLU A 178 9.11 19.34 23.78
N ALA A 179 10.26 18.68 23.56
CA ALA A 179 10.45 17.77 22.43
C ALA A 179 9.51 16.56 22.49
N LYS A 180 9.34 15.94 23.67
CA LYS A 180 8.36 14.86 23.90
C LYS A 180 6.94 15.31 23.52
N ALA A 181 6.54 16.51 23.93
CA ALA A 181 5.22 17.04 23.62
C ALA A 181 5.05 17.38 22.11
N ALA A 182 6.13 17.61 21.38
CA ALA A 182 6.11 17.88 19.95
C ALA A 182 6.17 16.62 19.08
N TYR A 183 6.79 15.54 19.58
CA TYR A 183 7.11 14.32 18.85
C TYR A 183 5.92 13.76 18.04
N ALA A 184 4.87 13.28 18.70
CA ALA A 184 3.71 12.70 18.01
C ALA A 184 3.00 13.70 17.09
N ARG A 185 2.92 14.99 17.49
CA ARG A 185 2.31 16.05 16.68
C ARG A 185 3.10 16.38 15.42
N THR A 186 4.39 16.06 15.40
CA THR A 186 5.24 16.21 14.21
C THR A 186 5.04 15.03 13.27
N ARG A 187 5.03 13.82 13.82
CA ARG A 187 4.90 12.56 13.06
C ARG A 187 3.61 12.42 12.28
N VAL A 188 2.49 12.94 12.78
CA VAL A 188 1.19 12.85 12.06
C VAL A 188 1.24 13.32 10.60
N TYR A 189 2.15 14.21 10.22
CA TYR A 189 2.29 14.66 8.84
C TYR A 189 3.04 13.67 7.95
N TYR A 190 3.97 12.90 8.52
CA TYR A 190 4.66 11.79 7.85
C TYR A 190 3.71 10.63 7.60
N GLU A 191 3.05 10.18 8.68
CA GLU A 191 2.07 9.08 8.70
C GLU A 191 0.90 9.27 7.71
N ARG A 192 0.45 10.51 7.50
CA ARG A 192 -0.59 10.82 6.51
C ARG A 192 -0.18 10.57 5.05
N ILE A 193 1.13 10.56 4.78
CA ILE A 193 1.70 10.46 3.44
C ILE A 193 2.62 9.24 3.30
N GLU A 194 2.60 8.32 4.26
CA GLU A 194 3.49 7.16 4.34
C GLU A 194 3.56 6.36 3.03
N PRO A 195 2.45 6.02 2.33
CA PRO A 195 2.52 5.35 1.02
C PRO A 195 3.23 6.13 -0.08
N VAL A 196 3.38 7.44 0.10
CA VAL A 196 4.17 8.30 -0.79
C VAL A 196 5.63 8.36 -0.34
N ALA A 197 5.91 8.35 0.97
CA ALA A 197 7.25 8.31 1.53
C ALA A 197 7.98 7.00 1.18
N GLU A 198 7.31 5.86 1.32
CA GLU A 198 7.85 4.52 1.06
C GLU A 198 8.31 4.33 -0.39
N LYS A 199 7.70 5.04 -1.34
CA LYS A 199 8.13 5.04 -2.76
C LYS A 199 9.58 5.51 -2.95
N PHE A 200 10.18 6.14 -1.94
CA PHE A 200 11.56 6.64 -1.95
C PHE A 200 12.55 5.71 -1.24
N GLY A 201 12.25 4.41 -1.13
CA GLY A 201 13.21 3.35 -0.79
C GLY A 201 13.96 3.66 0.50
N GLU A 202 15.26 3.96 0.40
CA GLU A 202 16.15 4.25 1.53
C GLU A 202 15.72 5.42 2.42
N LEU A 203 14.87 6.32 1.92
CA LEU A 203 14.51 7.52 2.66
C LEU A 203 13.52 7.23 3.79
N ASP A 204 12.61 6.27 3.58
CA ASP A 204 11.64 5.88 4.58
C ASP A 204 12.33 5.27 5.82
N PRO A 205 13.18 4.23 5.70
CA PRO A 205 13.93 3.71 6.84
C PRO A 205 14.88 4.73 7.48
N ALA A 206 15.40 5.69 6.72
CA ALA A 206 16.23 6.76 7.28
C ALA A 206 15.45 7.68 8.23
N ILE A 207 14.16 7.89 7.94
CA ILE A 207 13.24 8.75 8.69
C ILE A 207 12.52 7.97 9.80
N ASP A 208 12.10 6.73 9.55
CA ASP A 208 11.11 6.07 10.40
C ASP A 208 11.33 4.57 10.65
N VAL A 209 12.56 4.04 10.49
CA VAL A 209 12.81 2.65 10.87
C VAL A 209 12.67 2.45 12.39
N ARG A 210 11.95 1.39 12.80
CA ARG A 210 11.87 0.97 14.21
C ARG A 210 13.11 0.20 14.62
N GLU A 211 13.48 0.26 15.90
CA GLU A 211 14.65 -0.48 16.41
C GLU A 211 14.52 -2.00 16.17
N ALA A 212 13.30 -2.54 16.21
CA ALA A 212 13.03 -3.96 16.00
C ALA A 212 13.26 -4.44 14.55
N ASP A 213 13.19 -3.53 13.57
CA ASP A 213 13.26 -3.85 12.14
C ASP A 213 14.61 -3.56 11.52
N LEU A 214 15.58 -3.10 12.32
CA LEU A 214 16.92 -2.81 11.83
C LEU A 214 17.55 -4.03 11.20
N GLU A 215 17.95 -3.87 9.93
CA GLU A 215 18.75 -4.88 9.25
C GLU A 215 20.17 -4.93 9.83
N GLN A 216 20.84 -6.07 9.62
CA GLN A 216 22.20 -6.25 10.12
C GLN A 216 23.15 -5.19 9.52
N GLY A 217 23.64 -4.30 10.39
CA GLY A 217 24.58 -3.24 10.00
C GLY A 217 23.90 -1.93 9.57
N GLN A 218 22.57 -1.87 9.55
CA GLN A 218 21.83 -0.63 9.35
C GLN A 218 22.06 0.33 10.53
N GLN A 219 22.19 1.62 10.24
CA GLN A 219 22.29 2.64 11.28
C GLN A 219 20.90 3.01 11.79
N PHE A 220 20.74 3.10 13.11
CA PHE A 220 19.49 3.54 13.73
C PHE A 220 19.43 5.08 13.76
N THR A 221 18.57 5.65 12.92
CA THR A 221 18.37 7.10 12.77
C THR A 221 16.88 7.46 12.84
N GLY A 222 16.52 8.70 12.51
CA GLY A 222 15.12 9.08 12.33
C GLY A 222 14.33 9.36 13.62
N PHE A 223 13.00 9.35 13.50
CA PHE A 223 12.06 9.61 14.58
C PHE A 223 12.20 8.60 15.71
N HIS A 224 12.12 7.30 15.44
CA HIS A 224 12.18 6.27 16.50
C HIS A 224 13.52 6.22 17.25
N ARG A 225 14.63 6.60 16.61
CA ARG A 225 15.90 6.79 17.34
C ARG A 225 15.79 7.92 18.36
N LEU A 226 15.19 9.05 17.97
CA LEU A 226 14.96 10.18 18.87
C LEU A 226 13.85 9.91 19.90
N GLU A 227 12.88 9.09 19.57
CA GLU A 227 11.86 8.57 20.49
C GLU A 227 12.54 7.81 21.64
N LYS A 228 13.44 6.87 21.32
CA LYS A 228 14.22 6.14 22.32
C LYS A 228 15.04 7.06 23.21
N ASP A 229 15.69 8.06 22.61
CA ASP A 229 16.46 9.07 23.35
C ASP A 229 15.54 9.86 24.29
N LEU A 230 14.40 10.36 23.81
CA LEU A 230 13.49 11.17 24.62
C LEU A 230 12.81 10.36 25.73
N PHE A 231 12.19 9.23 25.39
CA PHE A 231 11.25 8.51 26.26
C PHE A 231 11.89 7.38 27.08
N LYS A 232 13.07 6.88 26.67
CA LYS A 232 13.71 5.73 27.36
C LYS A 232 15.08 6.03 27.96
N THR A 233 15.99 6.63 27.19
CA THR A 233 17.42 6.67 27.55
C THR A 233 17.93 8.05 27.97
N GLY A 234 17.15 9.10 27.73
CA GLY A 234 17.60 10.49 27.80
C GLY A 234 18.32 10.91 26.52
N LEU A 235 18.35 12.22 26.23
CA LEU A 235 19.12 12.74 25.09
C LEU A 235 20.60 12.39 25.24
N GLN A 236 21.17 11.82 24.17
CA GLN A 236 22.54 11.37 24.07
C GLN A 236 23.44 12.49 23.49
N ALA A 237 24.75 12.27 23.53
CA ALA A 237 25.72 13.22 22.97
C ALA A 237 25.57 13.40 21.44
N ASP A 238 25.04 12.39 20.75
CA ASP A 238 24.81 12.37 19.30
C ASP A 238 23.37 12.73 18.88
N SER A 239 22.43 12.90 19.82
CA SER A 239 21.04 13.25 19.47
C SER A 239 20.90 14.52 18.62
N PRO A 240 21.70 15.60 18.82
CA PRO A 240 21.67 16.76 17.93
C PRO A 240 21.99 16.41 16.46
N GLN A 241 22.92 15.48 16.23
CA GLN A 241 23.33 15.05 14.90
C GLN A 241 22.26 14.16 14.24
N ILE A 242 21.61 13.29 15.02
CA ILE A 242 20.45 12.51 14.55
C ILE A 242 19.30 13.44 14.16
N ALA A 243 19.03 14.46 14.97
CA ALA A 243 18.00 15.46 14.71
C ALA A 243 18.30 16.28 13.43
N ASP A 244 19.54 16.73 13.24
CA ASP A 244 19.95 17.41 12.00
C ASP A 244 19.85 16.49 10.77
N LYS A 245 20.15 15.19 10.92
CA LYS A 245 19.96 14.21 9.85
C LYS A 245 18.48 14.04 9.50
N LEU A 246 17.61 13.87 10.50
CA LEU A 246 16.16 13.75 10.29
C LEU A 246 15.59 14.93 9.49
N LEU A 247 15.96 16.17 9.84
CA LEU A 247 15.50 17.34 9.07
C LEU A 247 16.05 17.35 7.63
N THR A 248 17.27 16.85 7.42
CA THR A 248 17.86 16.73 6.09
C THR A 248 17.09 15.70 5.25
N ASP A 249 16.79 14.54 5.82
CA ASP A 249 16.04 13.48 5.14
C ASP A 249 14.61 13.93 4.82
N VAL A 250 13.93 14.61 5.76
CA VAL A 250 12.60 15.21 5.53
C VAL A 250 12.62 16.24 4.40
N LYS A 251 13.67 17.07 4.30
CA LYS A 251 13.82 18.02 3.19
C LYS A 251 14.04 17.33 1.86
N ASP A 252 14.78 16.22 1.83
CA ASP A 252 14.93 15.42 0.61
C ASP A 252 13.60 14.79 0.21
N LEU A 253 12.81 14.29 1.17
CA LEU A 253 11.47 13.76 0.94
C LEU A 253 10.57 14.83 0.28
N VAL A 254 10.52 16.02 0.87
CA VAL A 254 9.76 17.18 0.33
C VAL A 254 10.24 17.58 -1.06
N ALA A 255 11.52 17.46 -1.36
CA ALA A 255 12.05 17.77 -2.69
C ALA A 255 11.64 16.71 -3.72
N LYS A 256 11.71 15.41 -3.37
CA LYS A 256 11.35 14.31 -4.25
C LYS A 256 9.85 14.26 -4.55
N THR A 257 9.00 14.51 -3.55
CA THR A 257 7.54 14.51 -3.72
C THR A 257 7.06 15.52 -4.75
N LYS A 258 7.74 16.67 -4.90
CA LYS A 258 7.44 17.69 -5.94
C LYS A 258 7.63 17.20 -7.37
N THR A 259 8.39 16.13 -7.56
CA THR A 259 8.69 15.56 -8.89
C THR A 259 8.00 14.22 -9.12
N LEU A 260 7.36 13.67 -8.09
CA LEU A 260 6.64 12.41 -8.16
C LEU A 260 5.38 12.58 -9.01
N GLN A 261 5.15 11.62 -9.91
CA GLN A 261 3.92 11.54 -10.69
C GLN A 261 3.12 10.36 -10.18
N LEU A 262 2.02 10.65 -9.48
CA LEU A 262 1.10 9.64 -8.97
C LEU A 262 0.03 9.34 -10.01
N THR A 263 -0.38 8.08 -10.08
CA THR A 263 -1.55 7.62 -10.82
C THR A 263 -2.75 7.52 -9.87
N ALA A 264 -3.97 7.46 -10.42
CA ALA A 264 -5.16 7.25 -9.59
C ALA A 264 -5.14 5.87 -8.89
N LEU A 265 -4.42 4.88 -9.45
CA LEU A 265 -4.20 3.59 -8.80
C LEU A 265 -3.20 3.68 -7.64
N ASP A 266 -2.19 4.54 -7.71
CA ASP A 266 -1.31 4.80 -6.56
C ASP A 266 -2.11 5.32 -5.35
N LEU A 267 -3.04 6.25 -5.57
CA LEU A 267 -3.92 6.76 -4.51
C LEU A 267 -4.78 5.64 -3.91
N ALA A 268 -5.35 4.78 -4.76
CA ALA A 268 -6.22 3.70 -4.31
C ALA A 268 -5.45 2.64 -3.50
N ASN A 269 -4.26 2.27 -3.97
CA ASN A 269 -3.41 1.30 -3.30
C ASN A 269 -2.83 1.88 -2.00
N GLY A 270 -2.34 3.12 -2.00
CA GLY A 270 -1.84 3.78 -0.80
C GLY A 270 -2.92 3.99 0.26
N ALA A 271 -4.17 4.29 -0.14
CA ALA A 271 -5.29 4.34 0.80
C ALA A 271 -5.54 2.99 1.49
N LYS A 272 -5.26 1.88 0.81
CA LYS A 272 -5.41 0.54 1.36
C LYS A 272 -4.19 0.14 2.21
N GLY A 273 -2.98 0.48 1.79
CA GLY A 273 -1.71 0.25 2.49
C GLY A 273 -1.72 0.83 3.90
N LEU A 274 -2.09 2.11 4.03
CA LEU A 274 -2.28 2.78 5.33
C LEU A 274 -3.18 2.02 6.31
N LEU A 275 -4.20 1.32 5.82
CA LEU A 275 -5.09 0.53 6.69
C LEU A 275 -4.55 -0.88 6.95
N ASP A 276 -3.73 -1.44 6.05
CA ASP A 276 -2.99 -2.66 6.31
C ASP A 276 -1.93 -2.44 7.42
N GLU A 277 -1.16 -1.36 7.35
CA GLU A 277 -0.19 -0.95 8.40
C GLU A 277 -0.86 -0.77 9.76
N VAL A 278 -2.01 -0.07 9.80
CA VAL A 278 -2.82 0.07 11.02
C VAL A 278 -3.21 -1.30 11.56
N ALA A 279 -3.65 -2.21 10.70
CA ALA A 279 -4.16 -3.52 11.09
C ALA A 279 -3.07 -4.45 11.66
N THR A 280 -1.79 -4.21 11.39
CA THR A 280 -0.71 -5.11 11.78
C THR A 280 0.27 -4.51 12.78
N HIS A 281 0.58 -3.23 12.65
CA HIS A 281 1.61 -2.57 13.45
C HIS A 281 1.00 -1.59 14.47
N LYS A 282 0.14 -0.68 14.03
CA LYS A 282 -0.39 0.36 14.93
C LYS A 282 -1.41 -0.22 15.93
N ILE A 283 -2.16 -1.26 15.53
CA ILE A 283 -3.14 -1.91 16.42
C ILE A 283 -2.50 -2.71 17.55
N THR A 284 -1.25 -3.15 17.40
CA THR A 284 -0.52 -3.93 18.41
C THR A 284 0.29 -3.03 19.35
N GLY A 285 0.52 -1.77 18.96
CA GLY A 285 1.29 -0.79 19.71
C GLY A 285 2.80 -0.97 19.59
N GLU A 286 3.26 -1.62 18.52
CA GLU A 286 4.68 -1.87 18.28
C GLU A 286 5.39 -0.70 17.60
N GLU A 287 4.64 0.21 16.99
CA GLU A 287 5.19 1.38 16.29
C GLU A 287 5.92 2.30 17.27
N GLU A 288 5.21 2.74 18.29
CA GLU A 288 5.70 3.67 19.30
C GLU A 288 6.11 2.90 20.56
N THR A 289 7.11 2.04 20.40
CA THR A 289 7.58 1.12 21.45
C THR A 289 8.05 1.84 22.73
N PHE A 290 8.48 3.10 22.66
CA PHE A 290 8.98 3.86 23.82
C PHE A 290 8.01 4.95 24.31
N SER A 291 7.29 5.61 23.41
CA SER A 291 6.41 6.75 23.70
C SER A 291 4.95 6.34 23.88
N HIS A 292 4.54 5.23 23.25
CA HIS A 292 3.18 4.70 23.20
C HIS A 292 2.15 5.69 22.63
N THR A 293 2.57 6.52 21.67
CA THR A 293 1.70 7.48 20.97
C THR A 293 1.04 6.93 19.71
N ASP A 294 0.90 5.61 19.58
CA ASP A 294 0.41 4.92 18.37
C ASP A 294 -0.97 5.40 17.88
N LEU A 295 -1.81 5.94 18.78
CA LEU A 295 -3.12 6.48 18.40
C LEU A 295 -3.05 7.78 17.57
N TRP A 296 -1.95 8.53 17.65
CA TRP A 296 -1.70 9.65 16.76
C TRP A 296 -1.40 9.17 15.34
N ASP A 297 -0.55 8.15 15.23
CA ASP A 297 -0.14 7.54 13.97
C ASP A 297 -1.33 6.85 13.31
N PHE A 298 -2.10 6.05 14.06
CA PHE A 298 -3.35 5.45 13.59
C PHE A 298 -4.32 6.53 13.05
N GLN A 299 -4.59 7.60 13.80
CA GLN A 299 -5.44 8.69 13.30
C GLN A 299 -4.88 9.30 12.01
N ALA A 300 -3.57 9.46 11.92
CA ALA A 300 -2.90 10.01 10.75
C ALA A 300 -2.99 9.08 9.53
N ASN A 301 -2.81 7.76 9.68
CA ASN A 301 -3.00 6.81 8.58
C ASN A 301 -4.47 6.79 8.10
N VAL A 302 -5.43 6.86 9.02
CA VAL A 302 -6.87 6.99 8.68
C VAL A 302 -7.13 8.29 7.93
N ASP A 303 -6.54 9.41 8.36
CA ASP A 303 -6.64 10.71 7.67
C ASP A 303 -6.02 10.66 6.27
N GLY A 304 -4.87 10.01 6.13
CA GLY A 304 -4.15 9.83 4.85
C GLY A 304 -4.98 9.02 3.86
N SER A 305 -5.50 7.88 4.30
CA SER A 305 -6.38 7.02 3.51
C SER A 305 -7.64 7.77 3.08
N LYS A 306 -8.28 8.49 4.01
CA LYS A 306 -9.46 9.31 3.71
C LYS A 306 -9.13 10.47 2.76
N GLY A 307 -7.93 11.04 2.84
CA GLY A 307 -7.43 12.04 1.90
C GLY A 307 -7.41 11.51 0.46
N ALA A 308 -6.80 10.35 0.25
CA ALA A 308 -6.76 9.68 -1.05
C ALA A 308 -8.17 9.33 -1.58
N ILE A 309 -9.04 8.78 -0.71
CA ILE A 309 -10.43 8.47 -1.08
C ILE A 309 -11.23 9.72 -1.42
N THR A 310 -10.97 10.84 -0.74
CA THR A 310 -11.62 12.13 -1.05
C THR A 310 -11.23 12.61 -2.44
N SER A 311 -9.95 12.52 -2.81
CA SER A 311 -9.47 12.84 -4.16
C SER A 311 -10.07 11.93 -5.24
N LEU A 312 -10.25 10.64 -4.96
CA LEU A 312 -10.86 9.66 -5.87
C LEU A 312 -12.40 9.72 -5.90
N ARG A 313 -13.03 10.40 -4.95
CA ARG A 313 -14.48 10.38 -4.74
C ARG A 313 -15.31 10.72 -5.99
N PRO A 314 -14.94 11.69 -6.86
CA PRO A 314 -15.70 11.95 -8.08
C PRO A 314 -15.76 10.74 -9.03
N ILE A 315 -14.67 9.97 -9.13
CA ILE A 315 -14.60 8.74 -9.94
C ILE A 315 -15.47 7.66 -9.30
N LEU A 316 -15.30 7.44 -7.99
CA LEU A 316 -16.05 6.44 -7.24
C LEU A 316 -17.56 6.72 -7.26
N GLN A 317 -17.98 7.96 -7.07
CA GLN A 317 -19.40 8.33 -7.08
C GLN A 317 -20.05 8.09 -8.44
N ALA A 318 -19.31 8.29 -9.54
CA ALA A 318 -19.80 8.07 -10.90
C ALA A 318 -19.91 6.58 -11.24
N LYS A 319 -19.00 5.74 -10.72
CA LYS A 319 -18.89 4.31 -11.08
C LYS A 319 -19.57 3.37 -10.09
N ASP A 320 -19.44 3.65 -8.79
CA ASP A 320 -19.99 2.85 -7.69
C ASP A 320 -20.37 3.73 -6.48
N PRO A 321 -21.54 4.39 -6.51
CA PRO A 321 -22.02 5.22 -5.41
C PRO A 321 -22.34 4.43 -4.14
N ALA A 322 -22.61 3.11 -4.25
CA ALA A 322 -22.86 2.26 -3.08
C ALA A 322 -21.56 2.02 -2.31
N LEU A 323 -20.45 1.79 -3.01
CA LEU A 323 -19.12 1.70 -2.39
C LEU A 323 -18.77 2.98 -1.63
N VAL A 324 -19.05 4.16 -2.20
CA VAL A 324 -18.82 5.44 -1.51
C VAL A 324 -19.60 5.51 -0.19
N SER A 325 -20.87 5.12 -0.19
CA SER A 325 -21.68 5.11 1.04
C SER A 325 -21.15 4.13 2.09
N THR A 326 -20.62 2.99 1.68
CA THR A 326 -19.99 2.02 2.59
C THR A 326 -18.71 2.58 3.18
N LEU A 327 -17.82 3.16 2.34
CA LEU A 327 -16.60 3.79 2.80
C LEU A 327 -16.89 4.90 3.82
N ASP A 328 -17.84 5.79 3.55
CA ASP A 328 -18.21 6.86 4.48
C ASP A 328 -18.64 6.33 5.85
N LYS A 329 -19.44 5.26 5.85
CA LYS A 329 -19.91 4.61 7.07
C LYS A 329 -18.76 4.00 7.87
N GLU A 330 -17.89 3.24 7.20
CA GLU A 330 -16.80 2.54 7.90
C GLU A 330 -15.69 3.50 8.35
N PHE A 331 -15.36 4.55 7.58
CA PHE A 331 -14.49 5.63 8.06
C PHE A 331 -15.08 6.34 9.28
N ALA A 332 -16.39 6.63 9.27
CA ALA A 332 -17.04 7.25 10.43
C ALA A 332 -17.06 6.32 11.66
N ASN A 333 -17.16 5.01 11.45
CA ASN A 333 -17.08 4.02 12.52
C ASN A 333 -15.70 4.04 13.19
N VAL A 334 -14.62 3.92 12.40
CA VAL A 334 -13.23 3.98 12.91
C VAL A 334 -12.96 5.33 13.60
N GLN A 335 -13.37 6.44 12.99
CA GLN A 335 -13.22 7.77 13.58
C GLN A 335 -13.94 7.88 14.94
N GLY A 336 -15.16 7.34 15.03
CA GLY A 336 -15.92 7.34 16.28
C GLY A 336 -15.25 6.55 17.40
N LEU A 337 -14.44 5.53 17.08
CA LEU A 337 -13.62 4.81 18.06
C LEU A 337 -12.41 5.63 18.49
N LEU A 338 -11.69 6.26 17.54
CA LEU A 338 -10.57 7.16 17.83
C LEU A 338 -11.01 8.33 18.71
N ASP A 339 -12.16 8.94 18.40
CA ASP A 339 -12.71 10.08 19.15
C ASP A 339 -12.96 9.74 20.63
N LYS A 340 -13.38 8.50 20.94
CA LYS A 340 -13.56 8.02 22.34
C LYS A 340 -12.23 7.95 23.11
N GLN A 341 -11.10 7.92 22.42
CA GLN A 341 -9.76 7.85 23.03
C GLN A 341 -9.07 9.22 23.13
N ARG A 342 -9.72 10.30 22.70
CA ARG A 342 -9.19 11.65 22.86
C ARG A 342 -8.95 12.02 24.32
N ALA A 343 -7.86 12.73 24.57
CA ALA A 343 -7.50 13.30 25.87
C ALA A 343 -6.87 14.68 25.65
N GLY A 344 -7.58 15.75 26.03
CA GLY A 344 -7.20 17.12 25.68
C GLY A 344 -7.12 17.30 24.15
N ASP A 345 -6.04 17.90 23.68
CA ASP A 345 -5.78 18.10 22.24
C ASP A 345 -5.16 16.86 21.55
N GLY A 346 -4.96 15.76 22.30
CA GLY A 346 -4.32 14.54 21.85
C GLY A 346 -5.15 13.28 22.11
N PHE A 347 -4.48 12.16 22.33
CA PHE A 347 -5.07 10.87 22.68
C PHE A 347 -4.54 10.37 24.03
N LYS A 348 -5.20 9.34 24.57
CA LYS A 348 -4.58 8.47 25.56
C LYS A 348 -3.38 7.74 24.94
N LEU A 349 -2.47 7.25 25.78
CA LEU A 349 -1.41 6.37 25.31
C LEU A 349 -2.00 5.02 24.92
N TYR A 350 -1.36 4.31 24.00
CA TYR A 350 -1.80 2.99 23.58
C TYR A 350 -1.89 2.01 24.78
N THR A 351 -0.96 2.11 25.73
CA THR A 351 -0.95 1.30 26.96
C THR A 351 -2.15 1.50 27.88
N ASP A 352 -2.93 2.57 27.68
CA ASP A 352 -4.16 2.83 28.45
C ASP A 352 -5.40 2.16 27.82
N LEU A 353 -5.28 1.57 26.63
CA LEU A 353 -6.36 0.85 25.97
C LEU A 353 -6.61 -0.50 26.64
N SER A 354 -7.88 -0.86 26.79
CA SER A 354 -8.26 -2.20 27.19
C SER A 354 -8.14 -3.17 26.01
N GLN A 355 -7.96 -4.46 26.31
CA GLN A 355 -7.97 -5.51 25.29
C GLN A 355 -9.26 -5.56 24.47
N ASP A 356 -10.40 -5.18 25.06
CA ASP A 356 -11.67 -5.12 24.33
C ASP A 356 -11.70 -3.92 23.37
N GLN A 357 -11.10 -2.78 23.74
CA GLN A 357 -10.96 -1.63 22.85
C GLN A 357 -10.03 -1.94 21.68
N VAL A 358 -8.91 -2.63 21.91
CA VAL A 358 -8.00 -3.08 20.84
C VAL A 358 -8.74 -4.01 19.86
N LYS A 359 -9.53 -4.97 20.36
CA LYS A 359 -10.36 -5.83 19.49
C LYS A 359 -11.44 -5.07 18.72
N GLU A 360 -12.04 -4.06 19.34
CA GLU A 360 -13.05 -3.21 18.69
C GLU A 360 -12.43 -2.42 17.54
N PHE A 361 -11.24 -1.85 17.74
CA PHE A 361 -10.46 -1.20 16.69
C PHE A 361 -10.08 -2.18 15.56
N ALA A 362 -9.53 -3.36 15.89
CA ALA A 362 -9.17 -4.37 14.90
C ALA A 362 -10.37 -4.75 14.03
N SER A 363 -11.52 -4.99 14.65
CA SER A 363 -12.76 -5.35 13.93
C SER A 363 -13.25 -4.21 13.02
N ALA A 364 -13.10 -2.95 13.45
CA ALA A 364 -13.50 -1.79 12.66
C ALA A 364 -12.55 -1.54 11.48
N VAL A 365 -11.24 -1.73 11.68
CA VAL A 365 -10.22 -1.64 10.63
C VAL A 365 -10.41 -2.73 9.59
N ASP A 366 -10.69 -3.97 10.01
CA ASP A 366 -11.02 -5.06 9.09
C ASP A 366 -12.28 -4.74 8.26
N ALA A 367 -13.32 -4.19 8.90
CA ALA A 367 -14.55 -3.80 8.23
C ALA A 367 -14.36 -2.67 7.20
N LEU A 368 -13.42 -1.74 7.45
CA LEU A 368 -13.05 -0.68 6.51
C LEU A 368 -12.11 -1.18 5.40
N SER A 369 -11.24 -2.15 5.70
CA SER A 369 -10.28 -2.71 4.75
C SER A 369 -10.95 -3.43 3.57
N GLU A 370 -12.10 -4.07 3.81
CA GLU A 370 -12.86 -4.76 2.75
C GLU A 370 -13.33 -3.81 1.63
N PRO A 371 -14.06 -2.72 1.90
CA PRO A 371 -14.48 -1.80 0.85
C PRO A 371 -13.28 -1.06 0.23
N LEU A 372 -12.24 -0.71 1.00
CA LEU A 372 -11.03 -0.09 0.45
C LEU A 372 -10.37 -0.97 -0.62
N SER A 373 -10.35 -2.29 -0.43
CA SER A 373 -9.75 -3.22 -1.40
C SER A 373 -10.41 -3.19 -2.79
N LYS A 374 -11.66 -2.69 -2.89
CA LYS A 374 -12.40 -2.59 -4.15
C LYS A 374 -12.13 -1.30 -4.92
N VAL A 375 -11.54 -0.30 -4.27
CA VAL A 375 -11.35 1.05 -4.84
C VAL A 375 -10.48 0.99 -6.10
N ALA A 376 -9.35 0.27 -6.05
CA ALA A 376 -8.46 0.12 -7.19
C ALA A 376 -9.17 -0.49 -8.40
N GLU A 377 -10.01 -1.50 -8.20
CA GLU A 377 -10.78 -2.12 -9.29
C GLU A 377 -11.76 -1.12 -9.92
N VAL A 378 -12.48 -0.34 -9.11
CA VAL A 378 -13.41 0.68 -9.60
C VAL A 378 -12.68 1.79 -10.37
N VAL A 379 -11.53 2.24 -9.87
CA VAL A 379 -10.71 3.28 -10.50
C VAL A 379 -10.00 2.80 -11.77
N SER A 380 -9.68 1.51 -11.87
CA SER A 380 -9.00 0.92 -13.03
C SER A 380 -9.89 0.86 -14.28
N LYS A 381 -11.21 0.71 -14.09
CA LYS A 381 -12.24 0.71 -15.15
C LYS A 381 -12.48 2.12 -15.64
#